data_AF-A0A934ELQ3-F1
#
_entry.id   AF-A0A934ELQ3-F1
#
_cell.length_a   1.000
_cell.length_b   1.000
_cell.length_c   1.000
_cell.angle_alpha   90.00
_cell.angle_beta   90.00
_cell.angle_gamma   90.00
#
_symmetry.space_group_name_H-M   'P 1'
#
loop_
_entity.id
_entity.type
_entity.pdbx_description
1 polymer ?
#
loop_
_entity_poly.entity_id
_entity_poly.type
_entity_poly.pdbx_seq_one_letter_code
_entity_poly.pdbx_strand_id
1 'polypeptide(L)'
;MRVAQTTNKKLVFAILLSALTVGLMLTLGRVPLAVSQPVTIPAKTVKGPIPMDGANPMWESVPGVVIPLSGQLITTPMHPNISVKSVFVKAMTNGKDIGMRLEWIDQTKNDTAIGPQDFRDQVAVMFPVNTAGVTYPDRIGRSLGPFNSGIWSGNIMSDPTLRVSSVEDLSANGFSTLTTQAHQDVIGNGVWEPSGSVKGGAYSGPTWRVVVKRTLESGDANDVQFKAGMSVPIAFAVWDGANIERNGMKSLSTWFTLKL
;
A
#
# COMPACT_ATOMS: atom_id res chain seq x y z
N MET A 1 -42.76 6.20 1.40
CA MET A 1 -42.49 6.73 2.74
C MET A 1 -43.45 7.91 2.98
N ARG A 2 -44.52 7.74 3.75
CA ARG A 2 -45.46 8.84 4.05
C ARG A 2 -44.80 9.73 5.10
N VAL A 3 -44.45 10.95 4.74
CA VAL A 3 -43.98 11.96 5.69
C VAL A 3 -45.16 12.33 6.58
N ALA A 4 -45.09 11.99 7.86
CA ALA A 4 -46.08 12.42 8.85
C ALA A 4 -45.90 13.93 9.08
N GLN A 5 -46.71 14.75 8.41
CA GLN A 5 -46.78 16.18 8.68
C GLN A 5 -47.75 16.43 9.83
N THR A 6 -47.24 17.01 10.93
CA THR A 6 -48.05 17.44 12.07
C THR A 6 -48.18 18.96 12.07
N THR A 7 -49.40 19.48 12.19
CA THR A 7 -49.69 20.92 12.32
C THR A 7 -49.67 21.39 13.78
N ASN A 8 -49.40 20.49 14.73
CA ASN A 8 -49.39 20.80 16.15
C ASN A 8 -48.12 21.58 16.53
N LYS A 9 -48.24 22.92 16.57
CA LYS A 9 -47.15 23.84 16.91
C LYS A 9 -46.48 23.51 18.26
N LYS A 10 -47.21 22.99 19.24
CA LYS A 10 -46.64 22.60 20.54
C LYS A 10 -45.73 21.37 20.43
N LEU A 11 -46.14 20.40 19.61
CA LEU A 11 -45.33 19.20 19.36
C LEU A 11 -44.06 19.53 18.57
N VAL A 12 -44.18 20.37 17.53
CA VAL A 12 -43.02 20.85 16.76
C VAL A 12 -42.05 21.62 17.66
N PHE A 13 -42.57 22.52 18.50
CA PHE A 13 -41.75 23.27 19.44
C PHE A 13 -41.05 22.36 20.46
N ALA A 14 -41.73 21.34 21.00
CA ALA A 14 -41.13 20.40 21.93
C ALA A 14 -39.99 19.57 21.31
N ILE A 15 -40.14 19.16 20.03
CA ILE A 15 -39.10 18.43 19.29
C ILE A 15 -37.90 19.32 18.99
N LEU A 16 -38.13 20.57 18.58
CA LEU A 16 -37.05 21.52 18.33
C LEU A 16 -36.31 21.88 19.61
N LEU A 17 -37.05 22.07 20.71
CA LEU A 17 -36.46 22.35 22.01
C LEU A 17 -35.60 21.17 22.49
N SER A 18 -36.08 19.92 22.38
CA SER A 18 -35.29 18.75 22.78
C SER A 18 -34.04 18.55 21.94
N ALA A 19 -34.10 18.77 20.62
CA ALA A 19 -32.92 18.74 19.76
C ALA A 19 -31.88 19.80 20.15
N LEU A 20 -32.35 21.01 20.52
CA LEU A 20 -31.48 22.08 21.01
C LEU A 20 -30.84 21.73 22.36
N THR A 21 -31.59 21.14 23.30
CA THR A 21 -31.05 20.71 24.60
C THR A 21 -29.99 19.62 24.44
N VAL A 22 -30.20 18.66 23.54
CA VAL A 22 -29.21 17.62 23.20
C VAL A 22 -27.95 18.25 22.61
N GLY A 23 -28.10 19.18 21.67
CA GLY A 23 -26.96 19.92 21.11
C GLY A 23 -26.18 20.72 22.17
N LEU A 24 -26.87 21.38 23.09
CA LEU A 24 -26.25 22.14 24.18
C LEU A 24 -25.55 21.22 25.18
N MET A 25 -26.13 20.05 25.50
CA MET A 25 -25.47 19.06 26.35
C MET A 25 -24.22 18.47 25.70
N LEU A 26 -24.25 18.19 24.40
CA LEU A 26 -23.07 17.67 23.67
C LEU A 26 -21.92 18.69 23.67
N THR A 27 -22.23 19.98 23.49
CA THR A 27 -21.24 21.06 23.49
C THR A 27 -20.68 21.34 24.89
N LEU A 28 -21.53 21.42 25.92
CA LEU A 28 -21.10 21.57 27.33
C LEU A 28 -20.31 20.36 27.83
N GLY A 29 -20.70 19.15 27.40
CA GLY A 29 -20.01 17.90 27.72
C GLY A 29 -18.67 17.72 27.01
N ARG A 30 -18.24 18.68 26.18
CA ARG A 30 -17.05 18.60 25.33
C ARG A 30 -16.95 17.27 24.58
N VAL A 31 -18.09 16.74 24.14
CA VAL A 31 -18.11 15.52 23.34
C VAL A 31 -17.37 15.86 22.05
N PRO A 32 -16.23 15.22 21.76
CA PRO A 32 -15.46 15.55 20.58
C PRO A 32 -16.35 15.31 19.36
N LEU A 33 -16.55 16.35 18.56
CA LEU A 33 -17.12 16.19 17.23
C LEU A 33 -16.19 15.23 16.49
N ALA A 34 -16.73 14.10 16.06
CA ALA A 34 -15.98 13.16 15.24
C ALA A 34 -15.67 13.85 13.90
N VAL A 35 -14.45 14.35 13.77
CA VAL A 35 -13.91 14.82 12.49
C VAL A 35 -13.13 13.66 11.89
N SER A 36 -13.48 13.24 10.67
CA SER A 36 -12.65 12.31 9.91
C SER A 36 -11.35 13.02 9.53
N GLN A 37 -10.30 12.88 10.35
CA GLN A 37 -8.98 13.35 9.95
C GLN A 37 -8.43 12.41 8.88
N PRO A 38 -7.76 12.93 7.83
CA PRO A 38 -7.06 12.08 6.87
C PRO A 38 -6.05 11.21 7.60
N VAL A 39 -6.16 9.89 7.41
CA VAL A 39 -5.22 8.93 7.99
C VAL A 39 -3.84 9.22 7.41
N THR A 40 -2.88 9.55 8.28
CA THR A 40 -1.50 9.85 7.93
C THR A 40 -0.59 8.72 8.41
N ILE A 41 0.37 8.34 7.59
CA ILE A 41 1.39 7.35 7.89
C ILE A 41 2.66 8.11 8.28
N PRO A 42 3.01 8.23 9.57
CA PRO A 42 4.23 8.90 9.98
C PRO A 42 5.45 8.02 9.73
N ALA A 43 6.45 8.55 9.03
CA ALA A 43 7.77 7.94 8.94
C ALA A 43 8.58 8.30 10.19
N LYS A 44 8.79 7.33 11.09
CA LYS A 44 9.58 7.56 12.30
C LYS A 44 11.06 7.72 11.96
N THR A 45 11.70 8.78 12.44
CA THR A 45 13.16 8.91 12.35
C THR A 45 13.85 7.91 13.27
N VAL A 46 14.83 7.18 12.75
CA VAL A 46 15.64 6.21 13.48
C VAL A 46 17.13 6.48 13.29
N LYS A 47 17.96 5.97 14.20
CA LYS A 47 19.42 5.99 14.07
C LYS A 47 19.90 4.66 13.50
N GLY A 48 20.85 4.73 12.57
CA GLY A 48 21.48 3.54 11.97
C GLY A 48 20.76 2.99 10.74
N PRO A 49 21.18 1.81 10.26
CA PRO A 49 20.60 1.20 9.06
C PRO A 49 19.19 0.69 9.31
N ILE A 50 18.30 0.88 8.32
CA ILE A 50 16.96 0.31 8.35
C ILE A 50 17.04 -1.21 8.08
N PRO A 51 16.55 -2.06 9.01
CA PRO A 51 16.62 -3.50 8.86
C PRO A 51 15.66 -4.01 7.77
N MET A 52 16.13 -4.94 6.94
CA MET A 52 15.30 -5.61 5.92
C MET A 52 14.44 -6.72 6.50
N ASP A 53 14.81 -7.26 7.67
CA ASP A 53 13.98 -8.21 8.40
C ASP A 53 12.81 -7.49 9.07
N GLY A 54 11.58 -7.83 8.66
CA GLY A 54 10.36 -7.29 9.24
C GLY A 54 10.09 -7.75 10.67
N ALA A 55 10.76 -8.79 11.18
CA ALA A 55 10.73 -9.22 12.58
C ALA A 55 11.67 -8.42 13.48
N ASN A 56 12.53 -7.58 12.91
CA ASN A 56 13.53 -6.84 13.69
C ASN A 56 12.86 -5.95 14.75
N PRO A 57 13.29 -5.99 16.03
CA PRO A 57 12.68 -5.23 17.13
C PRO A 57 12.61 -3.72 16.90
N MET A 58 13.44 -3.15 16.02
CA MET A 58 13.35 -1.74 15.66
C MET A 58 11.95 -1.35 15.15
N TRP A 59 11.29 -2.25 14.41
CA TRP A 59 9.93 -2.07 13.90
C TRP A 59 8.85 -2.04 15.00
N GLU A 60 9.10 -2.60 16.18
CA GLU A 60 8.15 -2.54 17.30
C GLU A 60 7.92 -1.10 17.77
N SER A 61 8.98 -0.29 17.72
CA SER A 61 8.96 1.10 18.16
C SER A 61 8.34 2.05 17.13
N VAL A 62 8.10 1.58 15.91
CA VAL A 62 7.56 2.38 14.81
C VAL A 62 6.02 2.34 14.88
N PRO A 63 5.33 3.50 14.88
CA PRO A 63 3.88 3.55 14.83
C PRO A 63 3.39 2.90 13.54
N GLY A 64 2.31 2.14 13.64
CA GLY A 64 1.68 1.49 12.50
C GLY A 64 0.25 1.96 12.29
N VAL A 65 -0.18 1.87 11.04
CA VAL A 65 -1.48 2.36 10.58
C VAL A 65 -2.14 1.26 9.75
N VAL A 66 -3.39 0.94 10.07
CA VAL A 66 -4.19 0.00 9.26
C VAL A 66 -4.82 0.78 8.11
N ILE A 67 -4.50 0.39 6.89
CA ILE A 67 -5.01 0.99 5.66
C ILE A 67 -6.11 0.09 5.10
N PRO A 68 -7.36 0.58 4.97
CA PRO A 68 -8.44 -0.18 4.37
C PRO A 68 -8.23 -0.33 2.86
N LEU A 69 -8.59 -1.50 2.33
CA LEU A 69 -8.52 -1.82 0.91
C LEU A 69 -9.90 -2.14 0.35
N SER A 70 -10.09 -1.86 -0.93
CA SER A 70 -11.31 -2.11 -1.69
C SER A 70 -10.98 -2.76 -3.03
N GLY A 71 -11.91 -3.53 -3.61
CA GLY A 71 -11.68 -4.13 -4.92
C GLY A 71 -11.53 -3.08 -6.01
N GLN A 72 -10.68 -3.34 -7.00
CA GLN A 72 -10.61 -2.52 -8.19
C GLN A 72 -11.90 -2.70 -9.04
N LEU A 73 -12.67 -1.62 -9.23
CA LEU A 73 -13.94 -1.61 -9.99
C LEU A 73 -14.00 -0.62 -11.18
N ILE A 74 -12.89 0.03 -11.52
CA ILE A 74 -12.81 1.07 -12.55
C ILE A 74 -12.47 0.49 -13.93
N THR A 75 -11.57 -0.49 -14.00
CA THR A 75 -11.09 -1.06 -15.27
C THR A 75 -11.33 -2.56 -15.32
N THR A 76 -11.55 -3.10 -16.51
CA THR A 76 -11.72 -4.54 -16.71
C THR A 76 -10.36 -5.25 -16.78
N PRO A 77 -10.26 -6.49 -16.27
CA PRO A 77 -11.27 -7.21 -15.50
C PRO A 77 -11.43 -6.66 -14.07
N MET A 78 -12.67 -6.48 -13.64
CA MET A 78 -13.02 -6.07 -12.27
C MET A 78 -12.95 -7.30 -11.33
N HIS A 79 -12.55 -7.10 -10.08
CA HIS A 79 -12.57 -8.15 -9.05
C HIS A 79 -13.13 -7.60 -7.73
N PRO A 80 -14.47 -7.57 -7.55
CA PRO A 80 -15.09 -7.06 -6.33
C PRO A 80 -14.87 -7.97 -5.12
N ASN A 81 -14.69 -9.27 -5.36
CA ASN A 81 -14.59 -10.30 -4.32
C ASN A 81 -13.15 -10.45 -3.83
N ILE A 82 -12.55 -9.36 -3.37
CA ILE A 82 -11.19 -9.37 -2.81
C ILE A 82 -11.14 -10.14 -1.49
N SER A 83 -10.05 -10.84 -1.22
CA SER A 83 -9.83 -11.54 0.05
C SER A 83 -9.13 -10.64 1.09
N VAL A 84 -8.14 -9.85 0.66
CA VAL A 84 -7.37 -8.98 1.55
C VAL A 84 -8.05 -7.63 1.72
N LYS A 85 -8.60 -7.35 2.91
CA LYS A 85 -9.40 -6.12 3.17
C LYS A 85 -8.61 -4.96 3.78
N SER A 86 -7.39 -5.20 4.25
CA SER A 86 -6.56 -4.18 4.86
C SER A 86 -5.09 -4.55 4.77
N VAL A 87 -4.23 -3.53 4.79
CA VAL A 87 -2.78 -3.68 4.97
C VAL A 87 -2.34 -2.81 6.13
N PHE A 88 -1.56 -3.38 7.04
CA PHE A 88 -0.95 -2.66 8.14
C PHE A 88 0.43 -2.16 7.73
N VAL A 89 0.64 -0.83 7.86
CA VAL A 89 1.82 -0.15 7.33
C VAL A 89 2.57 0.56 8.44
N LYS A 90 3.89 0.38 8.45
CA LYS A 90 4.84 1.15 9.24
C LYS A 90 5.86 1.79 8.31
N ALA A 91 6.31 3.01 8.64
CA ALA A 91 7.36 3.69 7.89
C ALA A 91 8.43 4.23 8.84
N MET A 92 9.69 4.16 8.42
CA MET A 92 10.80 4.81 9.11
C MET A 92 11.83 5.38 8.14
N THR A 93 12.58 6.36 8.60
CA THR A 93 13.67 6.99 7.84
C THR A 93 14.90 7.15 8.75
N ASN A 94 16.10 7.01 8.19
CA ASN A 94 17.34 7.33 8.89
C ASN A 94 17.98 8.65 8.39
N GLY A 95 17.24 9.43 7.59
CA GLY A 95 17.73 10.65 6.94
C GLY A 95 18.48 10.42 5.63
N LYS A 96 18.76 9.17 5.25
CA LYS A 96 19.34 8.77 3.96
C LYS A 96 18.41 7.83 3.19
N ASP A 97 17.85 6.86 3.89
CA ASP A 97 16.96 5.82 3.37
C ASP A 97 15.58 5.95 4.00
N ILE A 98 14.56 5.51 3.27
CA ILE A 98 13.22 5.25 3.78
C ILE A 98 12.92 3.76 3.66
N GLY A 99 12.34 3.19 4.72
CA GLY A 99 11.83 1.83 4.74
C GLY A 99 10.36 1.80 5.12
N MET A 100 9.62 0.94 4.45
CA MET A 100 8.21 0.68 4.75
C MET A 100 8.03 -0.81 5.03
N ARG A 101 7.37 -1.14 6.13
CA ARG A 101 6.98 -2.49 6.48
C ARG A 101 5.48 -2.62 6.30
N LEU A 102 5.08 -3.55 5.44
CA LEU A 102 3.71 -3.87 5.11
C LEU A 102 3.38 -5.25 5.68
N GLU A 103 2.17 -5.42 6.15
CA GLU A 103 1.69 -6.67 6.71
C GLU A 103 0.22 -6.85 6.33
N TRP A 104 -0.19 -8.05 5.93
CA TRP A 104 -1.58 -8.37 5.66
C TRP A 104 -1.87 -9.84 6.02
N ILE A 105 -3.13 -10.12 6.36
CA ILE A 105 -3.58 -11.50 6.57
C ILE A 105 -3.69 -12.21 5.23
N ASP A 106 -3.14 -13.41 5.18
CA ASP A 106 -3.25 -14.32 4.04
C ASP A 106 -3.17 -15.76 4.54
N GLN A 107 -4.20 -16.56 4.28
CA GLN A 107 -4.26 -17.95 4.76
C GLN A 107 -3.30 -18.86 4.00
N THR A 108 -2.86 -18.44 2.83
CA THR A 108 -2.03 -19.21 1.93
C THR A 108 -0.69 -18.53 1.73
N LYS A 109 0.31 -19.34 1.40
CA LYS A 109 1.62 -18.87 1.00
C LYS A 109 1.79 -19.13 -0.49
N ASN A 110 1.51 -18.14 -1.32
CA ASN A 110 1.68 -18.24 -2.76
C ASN A 110 2.89 -17.42 -3.21
N ASP A 111 4.10 -17.92 -2.98
CA ASP A 111 5.36 -17.24 -3.39
C ASP A 111 5.97 -17.80 -4.69
N THR A 112 5.38 -18.89 -5.21
CA THR A 112 5.77 -19.53 -6.47
C THR A 112 4.61 -19.57 -7.45
N ALA A 113 4.89 -19.36 -8.74
CA ALA A 113 3.96 -19.60 -9.83
C ALA A 113 4.59 -20.60 -10.81
N ILE A 114 4.23 -21.88 -10.68
CA ILE A 114 4.79 -22.96 -11.49
C ILE A 114 3.79 -23.35 -12.58
N GLY A 115 2.51 -23.49 -12.21
CA GLY A 115 1.41 -23.78 -13.11
C GLY A 115 0.83 -22.53 -13.77
N PRO A 116 0.09 -22.68 -14.89
CA PRO A 116 -0.51 -21.57 -15.64
C PRO A 116 -1.65 -20.87 -14.89
N GLN A 117 -2.17 -21.47 -13.82
CA GLN A 117 -3.20 -20.91 -12.95
C GLN A 117 -2.67 -20.56 -11.56
N ASP A 118 -1.36 -20.68 -11.35
CA ASP A 118 -0.73 -20.32 -10.08
C ASP A 118 -0.40 -18.83 -10.12
N PHE A 119 -0.99 -18.07 -9.20
CA PHE A 119 -0.70 -16.66 -9.02
C PHE A 119 0.02 -16.45 -7.69
N ARG A 120 0.85 -15.40 -7.63
CA ARG A 120 1.63 -15.09 -6.43
C ARG A 120 1.00 -13.98 -5.62
N ASP A 121 1.17 -14.09 -4.32
CA ASP A 121 0.88 -13.02 -3.38
C ASP A 121 1.85 -11.87 -3.62
N GLN A 122 1.30 -10.67 -3.76
CA GLN A 122 2.06 -9.48 -4.10
C GLN A 122 1.53 -8.26 -3.35
N VAL A 123 2.41 -7.31 -3.11
CA VAL A 123 2.06 -6.00 -2.57
C VAL A 123 2.78 -4.91 -3.34
N ALA A 124 2.12 -3.79 -3.57
CA ALA A 124 2.69 -2.61 -4.20
C ALA A 124 2.50 -1.39 -3.31
N VAL A 125 3.50 -0.53 -3.32
CA VAL A 125 3.46 0.84 -2.77
C VAL A 125 3.54 1.80 -3.94
N MET A 126 2.62 2.74 -4.01
CA MET A 126 2.48 3.66 -5.14
C MET A 126 2.63 5.09 -4.66
N PHE A 127 3.37 5.88 -5.43
CA PHE A 127 3.52 7.32 -5.27
C PHE A 127 3.23 8.02 -6.59
N PRO A 128 2.66 9.23 -6.60
CA PRO A 128 2.54 10.00 -7.82
C PRO A 128 3.91 10.59 -8.18
N VAL A 129 4.34 10.38 -9.42
CA VAL A 129 5.54 11.01 -9.99
C VAL A 129 5.10 12.10 -10.96
N ASN A 130 5.85 13.20 -11.04
CA ASN A 130 5.64 14.20 -12.08
C ASN A 130 6.01 13.59 -13.44
N THR A 131 5.11 13.63 -14.41
CA THR A 131 5.31 13.00 -15.73
C THR A 131 6.33 13.71 -16.61
N ALA A 132 6.77 14.92 -16.27
CA ALA A 132 7.75 15.66 -17.03
C ALA A 132 9.15 15.00 -16.95
N GLY A 133 9.57 14.36 -18.04
CA GLY A 133 10.90 13.75 -18.17
C GLY A 133 10.95 12.25 -17.85
N VAL A 134 9.80 11.60 -17.64
CA VAL A 134 9.74 10.15 -17.44
C VAL A 134 10.19 9.42 -18.71
N THR A 135 11.15 8.52 -18.59
CA THR A 135 11.67 7.71 -19.70
C THR A 135 11.40 6.24 -19.45
N TYR A 136 10.80 5.58 -20.45
CA TYR A 136 10.55 4.15 -20.42
C TYR A 136 11.67 3.42 -21.17
N PRO A 137 12.16 2.28 -20.67
CA PRO A 137 13.19 1.52 -21.37
C PRO A 137 12.73 1.09 -22.77
N ASP A 138 13.61 1.26 -23.77
CA ASP A 138 13.43 0.69 -25.11
C ASP A 138 13.51 -0.84 -25.02
N ARG A 139 12.45 -1.52 -25.46
CA ARG A 139 12.23 -2.95 -25.19
C ARG A 139 12.70 -3.83 -26.35
N ILE A 140 14.00 -3.78 -26.66
CA ILE A 140 14.63 -4.65 -27.65
C ILE A 140 15.56 -5.65 -26.94
N GLY A 141 15.41 -6.93 -27.29
CA GLY A 141 16.00 -8.09 -26.62
C GLY A 141 17.53 -8.02 -26.47
N ARG A 142 18.01 -8.36 -25.27
CA ARG A 142 19.44 -8.49 -24.95
C ARG A 142 19.89 -9.94 -25.12
N SER A 143 20.92 -10.16 -25.93
CA SER A 143 21.61 -11.45 -26.06
C SER A 143 22.90 -11.41 -25.24
N LEU A 144 22.95 -12.10 -24.09
CA LEU A 144 24.14 -12.13 -23.21
C LEU A 144 24.42 -13.50 -22.55
N GLY A 145 23.95 -14.63 -23.08
CA GLY A 145 24.26 -15.94 -22.46
C GLY A 145 23.45 -17.13 -22.98
N PRO A 146 23.56 -18.31 -22.32
CA PRO A 146 22.78 -19.50 -22.67
C PRO A 146 21.28 -19.19 -22.71
N PHE A 147 20.57 -19.83 -23.64
CA PHE A 147 19.18 -19.52 -23.97
C PHE A 147 18.25 -19.63 -22.74
N ASN A 148 17.75 -18.48 -22.28
CA ASN A 148 16.72 -18.37 -21.24
C ASN A 148 15.48 -17.69 -21.86
N SER A 149 14.43 -18.47 -22.14
CA SER A 149 13.22 -17.98 -22.83
C SER A 149 12.55 -16.79 -22.13
N GLY A 150 12.71 -16.66 -20.80
CA GLY A 150 12.28 -15.48 -20.06
C GLY A 150 13.04 -14.22 -20.50
N ILE A 151 14.36 -14.23 -20.43
CA ILE A 151 15.20 -13.08 -20.85
C ILE A 151 14.97 -12.74 -22.33
N TRP A 152 14.87 -13.75 -23.20
CA TRP A 152 14.68 -13.57 -24.64
C TRP A 152 13.27 -13.06 -25.03
N SER A 153 12.26 -13.34 -24.21
CA SER A 153 10.92 -12.74 -24.36
C SER A 153 10.83 -11.33 -23.75
N GLY A 154 11.95 -10.78 -23.27
CA GLY A 154 12.00 -9.49 -22.58
C GLY A 154 11.40 -9.54 -21.17
N ASN A 155 11.27 -10.73 -20.58
CA ASN A 155 10.83 -10.88 -19.19
C ASN A 155 11.96 -10.45 -18.25
N ILE A 156 11.87 -9.20 -17.79
CA ILE A 156 12.79 -8.59 -16.84
C ILE A 156 12.88 -9.34 -15.51
N MET A 157 11.82 -10.05 -15.11
CA MET A 157 11.81 -10.85 -13.88
C MET A 157 12.69 -12.11 -13.98
N SER A 158 13.12 -12.45 -15.20
CA SER A 158 14.07 -13.52 -15.49
C SER A 158 15.49 -13.01 -15.73
N ASP A 159 15.70 -11.70 -15.82
CA ASP A 159 17.02 -11.10 -16.05
C ASP A 159 17.73 -10.86 -14.69
N PRO A 160 18.79 -11.62 -14.36
CA PRO A 160 19.49 -11.48 -13.08
C PRO A 160 20.26 -10.16 -12.95
N THR A 161 20.51 -9.44 -14.05
CA THR A 161 21.15 -8.11 -14.02
C THR A 161 20.17 -7.01 -13.65
N LEU A 162 18.87 -7.24 -13.84
CA LEU A 162 17.78 -6.29 -13.55
C LEU A 162 17.04 -6.66 -12.25
N ARG A 163 16.93 -7.97 -11.95
CA ARG A 163 16.33 -8.47 -10.72
C ARG A 163 17.36 -8.61 -9.60
N VAL A 164 17.62 -7.51 -8.90
CA VAL A 164 18.55 -7.49 -7.74
C VAL A 164 17.89 -7.87 -6.40
N SER A 165 16.56 -7.91 -6.30
CA SER A 165 15.85 -8.32 -5.08
C SER A 165 14.46 -8.91 -5.38
N SER A 166 13.65 -9.16 -4.34
CA SER A 166 12.29 -9.70 -4.50
C SER A 166 11.24 -8.66 -4.91
N VAL A 167 11.63 -7.39 -5.04
CA VAL A 167 10.75 -6.29 -5.48
C VAL A 167 11.16 -5.75 -6.84
N GLU A 168 10.22 -5.07 -7.48
CA GLU A 168 10.35 -4.49 -8.80
C GLU A 168 10.03 -3.01 -8.74
N ASP A 169 10.84 -2.18 -9.41
CA ASP A 169 10.57 -0.76 -9.58
C ASP A 169 9.73 -0.53 -10.84
N LEU A 170 8.62 0.17 -10.69
CA LEU A 170 7.54 0.23 -11.68
C LEU A 170 7.04 1.66 -11.86
N SER A 171 6.77 2.02 -13.11
CA SER A 171 6.12 3.26 -13.52
C SER A 171 4.82 2.98 -14.28
N ALA A 172 3.83 3.87 -14.16
CA ALA A 172 2.57 3.77 -14.90
C ALA A 172 2.04 5.15 -15.27
N ASN A 173 1.46 5.28 -16.46
CA ASN A 173 0.69 6.43 -16.91
C ASN A 173 -0.76 6.01 -17.17
N GLY A 174 -1.50 5.78 -16.08
CA GLY A 174 -2.87 5.26 -16.10
C GLY A 174 -2.96 3.73 -16.04
N PHE A 175 -4.18 3.21 -16.00
CA PHE A 175 -4.43 1.76 -15.90
C PHE A 175 -3.83 1.00 -17.08
N SER A 176 -3.36 -0.23 -16.84
CA SER A 176 -2.80 -1.13 -17.85
C SER A 176 -1.49 -0.70 -18.52
N THR A 177 -0.85 0.38 -18.05
CA THR A 177 0.44 0.88 -18.58
C THR A 177 1.65 0.55 -17.70
N LEU A 178 1.43 -0.22 -16.63
CA LEU A 178 2.45 -0.57 -15.65
C LEU A 178 3.68 -1.19 -16.35
N THR A 179 4.83 -0.58 -16.11
CA THR A 179 6.08 -0.85 -16.82
C THR A 179 7.23 -0.82 -15.84
N THR A 180 8.08 -1.83 -15.90
CA THR A 180 9.34 -1.88 -15.15
C THR A 180 10.27 -0.74 -15.56
N GLN A 181 10.87 -0.10 -14.56
CA GLN A 181 11.87 0.92 -14.77
C GLN A 181 13.19 0.30 -15.26
N ALA A 182 14.01 1.11 -15.93
CA ALA A 182 15.33 0.68 -16.40
C ALA A 182 16.34 0.54 -15.24
N HIS A 183 16.16 1.36 -14.20
CA HIS A 183 16.93 1.34 -12.98
C HIS A 183 16.10 0.71 -11.86
N GLN A 184 16.75 -0.06 -10.99
CA GLN A 184 16.15 -0.57 -9.76
C GLN A 184 16.75 0.18 -8.59
N ASP A 185 15.94 1.03 -7.96
CA ASP A 185 16.33 1.84 -6.82
C ASP A 185 15.72 1.33 -5.50
N VAL A 186 14.96 0.24 -5.56
CA VAL A 186 14.26 -0.36 -4.41
C VAL A 186 14.76 -1.79 -4.15
N ILE A 187 14.94 -2.10 -2.87
CA ILE A 187 15.15 -3.46 -2.40
C ILE A 187 14.04 -3.89 -1.46
N GLY A 188 13.77 -5.19 -1.41
CA GLY A 188 12.74 -5.73 -0.54
C GLY A 188 13.01 -7.13 -0.04
N ASN A 189 12.29 -7.48 1.02
CA ASN A 189 12.29 -8.80 1.63
C ASN A 189 10.88 -9.11 2.13
N GLY A 190 10.37 -10.31 1.83
CA GLY A 190 9.05 -10.76 2.25
C GLY A 190 9.13 -12.11 2.96
N VAL A 191 8.38 -12.26 4.04
CA VAL A 191 8.25 -13.49 4.82
C VAL A 191 6.76 -13.73 5.11
N TRP A 192 6.31 -14.95 4.85
CA TRP A 192 4.98 -15.41 5.27
C TRP A 192 5.08 -16.18 6.57
N GLU A 193 4.20 -15.86 7.51
CA GLU A 193 4.29 -16.26 8.91
C GLU A 193 2.99 -16.93 9.35
N PRO A 194 2.97 -18.27 9.50
CA PRO A 194 1.74 -19.02 9.77
C PRO A 194 1.15 -18.72 11.16
N SER A 195 1.99 -18.33 12.12
CA SER A 195 1.58 -17.97 13.48
C SER A 195 1.00 -16.55 13.60
N GLY A 196 1.03 -15.79 12.50
CA GLY A 196 0.57 -14.41 12.42
C GLY A 196 1.61 -13.37 12.85
N SER A 197 1.13 -12.22 13.29
CA SER A 197 2.00 -11.07 13.52
C SER A 197 2.96 -11.30 14.68
N VAL A 198 4.22 -10.92 14.47
CA VAL A 198 5.13 -10.65 15.59
C VAL A 198 4.69 -9.42 16.37
N LYS A 199 5.33 -9.20 17.52
CA LYS A 199 5.10 -8.01 18.34
C LYS A 199 5.15 -6.73 17.50
N GLY A 200 4.15 -5.89 17.70
CA GLY A 200 3.99 -4.63 16.96
C GLY A 200 3.34 -4.78 15.58
N GLY A 201 2.92 -5.97 15.13
CA GLY A 201 2.00 -6.14 14.00
C GLY A 201 0.53 -6.03 14.42
N ALA A 202 -0.39 -6.24 13.48
CA ALA A 202 -1.82 -5.94 13.63
C ALA A 202 -2.75 -7.15 13.58
N TYR A 203 -2.22 -8.35 13.30
CA TYR A 203 -3.04 -9.50 12.94
C TYR A 203 -2.67 -10.78 13.71
N SER A 204 -3.67 -11.60 14.04
CA SER A 204 -3.47 -12.82 14.84
C SER A 204 -3.45 -14.12 14.03
N GLY A 205 -3.77 -14.08 12.73
CA GLY A 205 -3.74 -15.24 11.83
C GLY A 205 -2.57 -15.18 10.86
N PRO A 206 -2.37 -16.22 10.02
CA PRO A 206 -1.31 -16.28 9.02
C PRO A 206 -1.18 -14.96 8.24
N THR A 207 0.04 -14.44 8.15
CA THR A 207 0.31 -13.11 7.57
C THR A 207 1.53 -13.10 6.69
N TRP A 208 1.45 -12.31 5.63
CA TRP A 208 2.64 -11.80 4.97
C TRP A 208 3.20 -10.60 5.71
N ARG A 209 4.52 -10.47 5.67
CA ARG A 209 5.26 -9.33 6.18
C ARG A 209 6.35 -8.97 5.19
N VAL A 210 6.30 -7.76 4.67
CA VAL A 210 7.19 -7.28 3.61
C VAL A 210 7.87 -6.00 4.06
N VAL A 211 9.18 -5.91 3.91
CA VAL A 211 9.94 -4.66 4.02
C VAL A 211 10.38 -4.24 2.64
N VAL A 212 10.08 -3.01 2.27
CA VAL A 212 10.65 -2.33 1.08
C VAL A 212 11.50 -1.17 1.55
N LYS A 213 12.64 -0.93 0.89
CA LYS A 213 13.59 0.11 1.25
C LYS A 213 14.24 0.71 0.00
N ARG A 214 14.42 2.02 0.01
CA ARG A 214 15.16 2.80 -0.99
C ARG A 214 15.83 4.02 -0.35
N THR A 215 16.73 4.67 -1.07
CA THR A 215 17.22 6.00 -0.68
C THR A 215 16.10 7.03 -0.77
N LEU A 216 16.19 8.09 0.03
CA LEU A 216 15.26 9.22 -0.02
C LEU A 216 15.33 9.96 -1.36
N GLU A 217 16.55 10.10 -1.89
CA GLU A 217 16.80 10.71 -3.19
C GLU A 217 17.49 9.70 -4.11
N SER A 218 17.13 9.73 -5.39
CA SER A 218 17.76 8.96 -6.46
C SER A 218 18.06 9.88 -7.65
N GLY A 219 18.96 9.45 -8.53
CA GLY A 219 19.26 10.15 -9.78
C GLY A 219 18.24 9.89 -10.89
N ASP A 220 17.25 9.01 -10.65
CA ASP A 220 16.23 8.66 -11.64
C ASP A 220 15.08 9.67 -11.62
N ALA A 221 14.74 10.22 -12.78
CA ALA A 221 13.62 11.14 -12.95
C ALA A 221 12.24 10.45 -12.82
N ASN A 222 12.20 9.14 -12.97
CA ASN A 222 11.01 8.31 -12.80
C ASN A 222 10.66 8.06 -11.33
N ASP A 223 11.50 8.50 -10.40
CA ASP A 223 11.36 8.27 -8.98
C ASP A 223 10.82 9.47 -8.22
N VAL A 224 9.98 9.18 -7.21
CA VAL A 224 9.60 10.19 -6.22
C VAL A 224 10.78 10.49 -5.32
N GLN A 225 11.10 11.77 -5.22
CA GLN A 225 12.12 12.31 -4.33
C GLN A 225 11.51 12.66 -2.96
N PHE A 226 12.11 12.15 -1.89
CA PHE A 226 11.64 12.32 -0.52
C PHE A 226 12.54 13.33 0.22
N LYS A 227 11.95 14.35 0.85
CA LYS A 227 12.67 15.30 1.71
C LYS A 227 12.05 15.37 3.09
N ALA A 228 12.87 15.59 4.11
CA ALA A 228 12.41 15.70 5.49
C ALA A 228 11.29 16.76 5.63
N GLY A 229 10.22 16.42 6.35
CA GLY A 229 9.06 17.29 6.53
C GLY A 229 8.08 17.32 5.36
N MET A 230 8.35 16.62 4.25
CA MET A 230 7.38 16.51 3.15
C MET A 230 6.19 15.61 3.50
N SER A 231 5.04 15.97 2.97
CA SER A 231 3.85 15.12 2.88
C SER A 231 3.75 14.56 1.47
N VAL A 232 3.82 13.25 1.32
CA VAL A 232 3.82 12.57 0.03
C VAL A 232 2.55 11.73 -0.10
N PRO A 233 1.77 11.86 -1.20
CA PRO A 233 0.65 10.96 -1.44
C PRO A 233 1.15 9.52 -1.63
N ILE A 234 0.51 8.57 -0.95
CA ILE A 234 0.87 7.15 -0.99
C ILE A 234 -0.38 6.30 -1.13
N ALA A 235 -0.32 5.25 -1.94
CA ALA A 235 -1.39 4.26 -2.07
C ALA A 235 -0.80 2.84 -2.07
N PHE A 236 -1.66 1.86 -1.82
CA PHE A 236 -1.27 0.45 -1.69
C PHE A 236 -2.16 -0.43 -2.53
N ALA A 237 -1.57 -1.50 -3.06
CA ALA A 237 -2.33 -2.60 -3.63
C ALA A 237 -1.80 -3.94 -3.13
N VAL A 238 -2.69 -4.90 -2.96
CA VAL A 238 -2.38 -6.27 -2.57
C VAL A 238 -3.07 -7.23 -3.53
N TRP A 239 -2.38 -8.29 -3.91
CA TRP A 239 -2.91 -9.40 -4.69
C TRP A 239 -2.77 -10.67 -3.86
N ASP A 240 -3.86 -11.41 -3.70
CA ASP A 240 -3.88 -12.77 -3.17
C ASP A 240 -3.90 -13.80 -4.33
N GLY A 241 -2.84 -14.58 -4.40
CA GLY A 241 -2.64 -15.59 -5.43
C GLY A 241 -3.67 -16.72 -5.39
N ALA A 242 -4.09 -17.14 -4.20
CA ALA A 242 -5.14 -18.14 -4.03
C ALA A 242 -6.52 -17.63 -4.46
N ASN A 243 -6.73 -16.30 -4.41
CA ASN A 243 -7.93 -15.65 -4.93
C ASN A 243 -7.82 -15.27 -6.43
N ILE A 244 -6.81 -15.79 -7.14
CA ILE A 244 -6.59 -15.62 -8.59
C ILE A 244 -6.31 -14.15 -8.97
N GLU A 245 -5.94 -13.32 -7.98
CA GLU A 245 -5.68 -11.90 -8.16
C GLU A 245 -4.37 -11.69 -8.94
N ARG A 246 -4.43 -10.85 -9.98
CA ARG A 246 -3.28 -10.41 -10.80
C ARG A 246 -3.63 -9.14 -11.56
N ASN A 247 -2.62 -8.37 -11.96
CA ASN A 247 -2.79 -7.16 -12.78
C ASN A 247 -3.83 -6.19 -12.16
N GLY A 248 -4.92 -5.89 -12.86
CA GLY A 248 -6.00 -5.03 -12.36
C GLY A 248 -6.88 -5.65 -11.28
N MET A 249 -6.89 -6.98 -11.14
CA MET A 249 -7.67 -7.70 -10.14
C MET A 249 -6.91 -7.72 -8.82
N LYS A 250 -7.23 -6.78 -7.94
CA LYS A 250 -6.49 -6.54 -6.69
C LYS A 250 -7.32 -5.81 -5.66
N SER A 251 -6.89 -5.93 -4.42
CA SER A 251 -7.21 -4.99 -3.35
C SER A 251 -6.44 -3.69 -3.54
N LEU A 252 -7.12 -2.55 -3.50
CA LEU A 252 -6.58 -1.22 -3.75
C LEU A 252 -7.05 -0.23 -2.67
N SER A 253 -6.13 0.60 -2.18
CA SER A 253 -6.43 1.71 -1.28
C SER A 253 -6.76 2.99 -2.05
N THR A 254 -7.41 3.95 -1.39
CA THR A 254 -7.36 5.36 -1.85
C THR A 254 -5.96 5.94 -1.61
N TRP A 255 -5.73 7.20 -2.02
CA TRP A 255 -4.54 7.94 -1.64
C TRP A 255 -4.60 8.34 -0.16
N PHE A 256 -3.50 8.09 0.55
CA PHE A 256 -3.21 8.52 1.91
C PHE A 256 -2.00 9.46 1.91
N THR A 257 -1.62 9.97 3.08
CA THR A 257 -0.43 10.82 3.22
C THR A 257 0.65 10.09 4.00
N LEU A 258 1.83 9.92 3.39
CA LEU A 258 3.07 9.61 4.07
C LEU A 258 3.69 10.92 4.56
N LYS A 259 4.03 11.01 5.85
CA LYS A 259 4.66 12.19 6.44
C LYS A 259 6.08 11.87 6.87
N LEU A 260 7.07 12.56 6.28
CA LEU A 260 8.49 12.43 6.57
C LEU A 260 8.97 13.25 7.78
#